data_AF-A0A7C1WJ64-F1
#
_entry.id   AF-A0A7C1WJ64-F1
#
_cell.length_a   1.000
_cell.length_b   1.000
_cell.length_c   1.000
_cell.angle_alpha   90.00
_cell.angle_beta   90.00
_cell.angle_gamma   90.00
#
_symmetry.space_group_name_H-M   'P 1'
#
loop_
_entity.id
_entity.type
_entity.pdbx_description
1 polymer ?
#
loop_
_entity_poly.entity_id
_entity_poly.type
_entity_poly.pdbx_seq_one_letter_code
_entity_poly.pdbx_strand_id
1 'polypeptide(L)'
;MALMLSGTGVSRGVAIGSCQILRRDELEILEYVIPKPLLAAEVARFKAALKKARQQLEQIRHQIPADTPPEISAFIDAHLLMVEDDALCRAPVSLINRLQCNAEWALKMQRDALVMVFEVMDDPYLKTRRDDIDHVVNRIQRILLNHIEHPHHDLSQRARGGVVVTNELSLADMLLMHQRGVAAFITEDGAANSHTAILARSLGIPALVGVHNACRYLSQNEPLVVDGRYGVVIASPDEDALHFYQHCIAHDHARLTALERFKGLPAITKDGHEVRLMVNLDLVEEIDTASAFDADGIGLYRTEILFMNRTELPDEEEQYSIYAKLVRAF
;
A
#
# COMPACT_ATOMS: atom_id res chain seq x y z
N MET A 1 21.20 18.97 12.18
CA MET A 1 20.54 18.73 13.49
C MET A 1 19.72 17.48 13.32
N ALA A 2 19.88 16.50 14.20
CA ALA A 2 19.07 15.29 14.15
C ALA A 2 17.63 15.64 14.53
N LEU A 3 16.67 15.21 13.71
CA LEU A 3 15.24 15.38 13.96
C LEU A 3 14.67 14.03 14.38
N MET A 4 13.91 14.01 15.47
CA MET A 4 13.21 12.81 15.93
C MET A 4 11.70 13.00 15.74
N LEU A 5 11.07 12.07 15.03
CA LEU A 5 9.62 11.96 14.90
C LEU A 5 9.14 10.68 15.58
N SER A 6 7.93 10.70 16.10
CA SER A 6 7.31 9.55 16.75
C SER A 6 5.97 9.21 16.10
N GLY A 7 5.66 7.93 16.03
CA GLY A 7 4.36 7.41 15.66
C GLY A 7 4.13 6.06 16.33
N THR A 8 3.22 5.27 15.77
CA THR A 8 2.93 3.93 16.27
C THR A 8 3.70 2.91 15.44
N GLY A 9 4.64 2.20 16.08
CA GLY A 9 5.32 1.06 15.46
C GLY A 9 4.35 -0.10 15.27
N VAL A 10 4.06 -0.45 14.02
CA VAL A 10 3.14 -1.55 13.69
C VAL A 10 3.88 -2.84 13.40
N SER A 11 5.11 -2.76 12.91
CA SER A 11 5.98 -3.91 12.68
C SER A 11 7.35 -3.66 13.32
N ARG A 12 7.85 -4.69 14.02
CA ARG A 12 9.08 -4.61 14.83
C ARG A 12 10.32 -4.66 13.94
N GLY A 13 11.42 -4.12 14.46
CA GLY A 13 12.74 -4.17 13.83
C GLY A 13 13.31 -2.78 13.64
N VAL A 14 14.58 -2.74 13.24
CA VAL A 14 15.31 -1.50 12.96
C VAL A 14 15.72 -1.52 11.50
N ALA A 15 15.46 -0.42 10.80
CA ALA A 15 15.92 -0.20 9.44
C ALA A 15 16.73 1.09 9.35
N ILE A 16 17.77 1.07 8.52
CA ILE A 16 18.56 2.26 8.18
C ILE A 16 18.54 2.37 6.66
N GLY A 17 18.16 3.53 6.15
CA GLY A 17 18.05 3.74 4.71
C GLY A 17 17.85 5.19 4.33
N SER A 18 17.93 5.49 3.04
CA SER A 18 17.66 6.83 2.53
C SER A 18 16.16 7.09 2.44
N CYS A 19 15.73 8.28 2.86
CA CYS A 19 14.34 8.72 2.80
C CYS A 19 13.86 8.83 1.36
N GLN A 20 12.81 8.12 1.01
CA GLN A 20 12.09 8.28 -0.25
C GLN A 20 10.70 8.79 0.06
N ILE A 21 10.50 10.10 -0.09
CA ILE A 21 9.20 10.73 0.13
C ILE A 21 8.35 10.49 -1.11
N LEU A 22 7.22 9.85 -0.89
CA LEU A 22 6.20 9.60 -1.87
C LEU A 22 5.05 10.55 -1.57
N ARG A 23 5.21 11.79 -2.02
CA ARG A 23 4.11 12.76 -1.97
C ARG A 23 3.09 12.37 -3.02
N ARG A 24 1.89 12.02 -2.57
CA ARG A 24 0.72 12.16 -3.43
C ARG A 24 0.42 13.66 -3.45
N ASP A 25 1.08 14.41 -4.33
CA ASP A 25 0.81 15.83 -4.47
C ASP A 25 -0.71 16.01 -4.67
N GLU A 26 -1.34 16.77 -3.77
CA GLU A 26 -2.69 17.27 -4.00
C GLU A 26 -2.62 18.11 -5.27
N LEU A 27 -3.31 17.67 -6.31
CA LEU A 27 -3.30 18.34 -7.59
C LEU A 27 -4.04 19.67 -7.43
N GLU A 28 -3.31 20.78 -7.49
CA GLU A 28 -3.92 22.11 -7.45
C GLU A 28 -4.60 22.39 -8.78
N ILE A 29 -5.90 22.12 -8.84
CA ILE A 29 -6.70 22.30 -10.06
C ILE A 29 -7.20 23.75 -10.14
N LEU A 30 -6.65 24.52 -11.07
CA LEU A 30 -7.12 25.87 -11.41
C LEU A 30 -8.31 25.81 -12.39
N GLU A 31 -9.34 26.61 -12.09
CA GLU A 31 -10.48 26.84 -12.98
C GLU A 31 -10.16 27.95 -13.99
N TYR A 32 -10.41 27.70 -15.27
CA TYR A 32 -10.41 28.74 -16.29
C TYR A 32 -11.47 28.48 -17.37
N VAL A 33 -11.90 29.58 -18.00
CA VAL A 33 -12.98 29.56 -18.99
C VAL A 33 -12.44 29.23 -20.38
N ILE A 34 -13.09 28.29 -21.06
CA ILE A 34 -12.81 27.85 -22.42
C ILE A 34 -13.77 28.52 -23.41
N PRO A 35 -13.26 29.25 -24.42
CA PRO A 35 -14.09 29.80 -25.49
C PRO A 35 -14.87 28.71 -26.24
N LYS A 36 -16.12 29.00 -26.66
CA LYS A 36 -17.00 28.06 -27.39
C LYS A 36 -16.33 27.31 -28.54
N PRO A 37 -15.52 27.96 -29.41
CA PRO A 37 -14.85 27.27 -30.52
C PRO A 37 -13.84 26.19 -30.08
N LEU A 38 -13.31 26.31 -28.87
CA LEU A 38 -12.28 25.42 -28.32
C LEU A 38 -12.87 24.29 -27.46
N LEU A 39 -14.18 24.31 -27.16
CA LEU A 39 -14.82 23.28 -26.33
C LEU A 39 -14.69 21.88 -26.94
N ALA A 40 -14.81 21.75 -28.26
CA ALA A 40 -14.64 20.47 -28.93
C ALA A 40 -13.22 19.91 -28.76
N ALA A 41 -12.21 20.78 -28.81
CA ALA A 41 -10.81 20.42 -28.59
C ALA A 41 -10.58 20.02 -27.12
N GLU A 42 -11.21 20.72 -26.17
CA GLU A 42 -11.09 20.40 -24.75
C GLU A 42 -11.76 19.06 -24.39
N VAL A 43 -12.92 18.76 -24.97
CA VAL A 43 -13.56 17.44 -24.84
C VAL A 43 -12.70 16.35 -25.45
N ALA A 44 -12.04 16.62 -26.59
CA ALA A 44 -11.12 15.66 -27.19
C ALA A 44 -9.88 15.42 -26.30
N ARG A 45 -9.34 16.47 -25.68
CA ARG A 45 -8.24 16.39 -24.69
C ARG A 45 -8.62 15.53 -23.50
N PHE A 46 -9.81 15.74 -22.95
CA PHE A 46 -10.34 14.92 -21.84
C PHE A 46 -10.45 13.44 -22.21
N LYS A 47 -11.05 13.13 -23.36
CA LYS A 47 -11.18 11.75 -23.85
C LYS A 47 -9.83 11.08 -24.11
N ALA A 48 -8.83 11.84 -24.58
CA ALA A 48 -7.48 11.34 -24.75
C ALA A 48 -6.83 10.97 -23.40
N ALA A 49 -7.07 11.77 -22.35
CA ALA A 49 -6.59 11.48 -21.01
C ALA A 49 -7.23 10.21 -20.41
N LEU A 50 -8.55 10.04 -20.57
CA LEU A 50 -9.25 8.80 -20.18
C LEU A 50 -8.68 7.58 -20.90
N LYS A 51 -8.47 7.68 -22.22
CA LYS A 51 -7.88 6.59 -23.01
C LYS A 51 -6.48 6.23 -22.51
N LYS A 52 -5.64 7.23 -22.18
CA LYS A 52 -4.31 7.01 -21.65
C LYS A 52 -4.33 6.41 -20.24
N ALA A 53 -5.25 6.84 -19.36
CA ALA A 53 -5.42 6.27 -18.03
C ALA A 53 -5.77 4.78 -18.12
N ARG A 54 -6.71 4.43 -18.99
CA ARG A 54 -7.10 3.04 -19.28
C ARG A 54 -5.91 2.21 -19.77
N GLN A 55 -5.13 2.74 -20.72
CA GLN A 55 -3.94 2.05 -21.23
C GLN A 55 -2.88 1.81 -20.15
N GLN A 56 -2.67 2.75 -19.23
CA GLN A 56 -1.73 2.56 -18.11
C GLN A 56 -2.22 1.47 -17.15
N LEU A 57 -3.52 1.43 -16.84
CA LEU A 57 -4.11 0.37 -15.99
C LEU A 57 -4.04 -0.99 -16.68
N GLU A 58 -4.30 -1.07 -17.99
CA GLU A 58 -4.12 -2.30 -18.79
C GLU A 58 -2.66 -2.77 -18.76
N GLN A 59 -1.69 -1.86 -18.88
CA GLN A 59 -0.26 -2.20 -18.77
C GLN A 59 0.10 -2.74 -17.40
N ILE A 60 -0.40 -2.13 -16.32
CA ILE A 60 -0.21 -2.62 -14.96
C ILE A 60 -0.81 -4.02 -14.85
N ARG A 61 -2.03 -4.24 -15.35
CA ARG A 61 -2.70 -5.54 -15.36
C ARG A 61 -1.86 -6.61 -16.06
N HIS A 62 -1.25 -6.29 -17.19
CA HIS A 62 -0.41 -7.23 -17.94
C HIS A 62 0.96 -7.51 -17.29
N GLN A 63 1.44 -6.62 -16.43
CA GLN A 63 2.72 -6.79 -15.72
C GLN A 63 2.57 -7.57 -14.42
N ILE A 64 1.34 -7.89 -13.99
CA ILE A 64 1.06 -8.71 -12.82
C ILE A 64 1.40 -10.19 -13.14
N PRO A 65 2.36 -10.81 -12.43
CA PRO A 65 2.66 -12.24 -12.58
C PRO A 65 1.45 -13.13 -12.26
N ALA A 66 1.36 -14.30 -12.89
CA ALA A 66 0.25 -15.25 -12.67
C ALA A 66 0.14 -15.74 -11.22
N ASP A 67 1.24 -15.71 -10.46
CA ASP A 67 1.30 -16.10 -9.04
C ASP A 67 0.90 -14.96 -8.08
N THR A 68 0.42 -13.83 -8.60
CA THR A 68 -0.03 -12.70 -7.78
C THR A 68 -1.45 -12.95 -7.27
N PRO A 69 -1.77 -12.59 -6.01
CA PRO A 69 -3.12 -12.71 -5.48
C PRO A 69 -4.18 -12.13 -6.44
N PRO A 70 -5.29 -12.85 -6.70
CA PRO A 70 -6.31 -12.44 -7.67
C PRO A 70 -6.95 -11.09 -7.31
N GLU A 71 -6.91 -10.72 -6.03
CA GLU A 71 -7.33 -9.41 -5.49
C GLU A 71 -6.62 -8.23 -6.17
N ILE A 72 -5.35 -8.37 -6.54
CA ILE A 72 -4.60 -7.29 -7.19
C ILE A 72 -5.09 -7.08 -8.63
N SER A 73 -5.41 -8.17 -9.32
CA SER A 73 -6.02 -8.08 -10.66
C SER A 73 -7.43 -7.52 -10.58
N ALA A 74 -8.24 -7.96 -9.60
CA ALA A 74 -9.59 -7.48 -9.36
C ALA A 74 -9.63 -5.97 -9.01
N PHE A 75 -8.65 -5.48 -8.25
CA PHE A 75 -8.51 -4.06 -7.94
C PHE A 75 -8.29 -3.22 -9.21
N ILE A 76 -7.37 -3.65 -10.08
CA ILE A 76 -7.13 -2.98 -11.36
C ILE A 76 -8.36 -3.07 -12.28
N ASP A 77 -9.09 -4.19 -12.24
CA ASP A 77 -10.33 -4.37 -13.00
C ASP A 77 -11.46 -3.45 -12.53
N ALA A 78 -11.61 -3.26 -11.22
CA ALA A 78 -12.53 -2.28 -10.67
C ALA A 78 -12.17 -0.85 -11.13
N HIS A 79 -10.88 -0.51 -11.14
CA HIS A 79 -10.40 0.79 -11.63
C HIS A 79 -10.65 0.97 -13.13
N LEU A 80 -10.47 -0.09 -13.93
CA LEU A 80 -10.80 -0.08 -15.36
C LEU A 80 -12.30 0.17 -15.57
N LEU A 81 -13.16 -0.52 -14.82
CA LEU A 81 -14.61 -0.31 -14.88
C LEU A 81 -15.00 1.13 -14.49
N MET A 82 -14.38 1.69 -13.45
CA MET A 82 -14.60 3.08 -13.04
C MET A 82 -14.20 4.09 -14.13
N VAL A 83 -13.06 3.89 -14.79
CA VAL A 83 -12.62 4.76 -15.90
C VAL A 83 -13.63 4.73 -17.06
N GLU A 84 -14.33 3.62 -17.25
CA GLU A 84 -15.35 3.43 -18.29
C GLU A 84 -16.76 3.90 -17.88
N ASP A 85 -16.99 4.15 -16.59
CA ASP A 85 -18.29 4.55 -16.07
C ASP A 85 -18.74 5.92 -16.61
N ASP A 86 -20.04 6.04 -16.94
CA ASP A 86 -20.62 7.27 -17.48
C ASP A 86 -20.50 8.46 -16.52
N ALA A 87 -20.43 8.23 -15.20
CA ALA A 87 -20.19 9.25 -14.19
C ALA A 87 -18.81 9.88 -14.32
N LEU A 88 -17.79 9.18 -14.82
CA LEU A 88 -16.45 9.73 -15.06
C LEU A 88 -16.19 10.04 -16.54
N CYS A 89 -16.87 9.36 -17.48
CA CYS A 89 -16.70 9.57 -18.91
C CYS A 89 -17.60 10.67 -19.49
N ARG A 90 -18.90 10.69 -19.13
CA ARG A 90 -19.92 11.57 -19.76
C ARG A 90 -20.25 12.79 -18.92
N ALA A 91 -20.30 12.66 -17.59
CA ALA A 91 -20.66 13.78 -16.72
C ALA A 91 -19.63 14.93 -16.81
N PRO A 92 -18.30 14.70 -16.78
CA PRO A 92 -17.33 15.78 -16.97
C PRO A 92 -17.44 16.44 -18.35
N VAL A 93 -17.68 15.67 -19.41
CA VAL A 93 -17.92 16.21 -20.76
C VAL A 93 -19.14 17.14 -20.80
N SER A 94 -20.20 16.77 -20.07
CA SER A 94 -21.40 17.61 -19.95
C SER A 94 -21.11 18.90 -19.18
N LEU A 95 -20.29 18.84 -18.13
CA LEU A 95 -19.85 20.00 -17.36
C LEU A 95 -18.97 20.95 -18.18
N ILE A 96 -18.00 20.42 -18.96
CA ILE A 96 -17.17 21.22 -19.88
C ILE A 96 -18.07 22.01 -20.85
N ASN A 97 -19.05 21.37 -21.47
CA ASN A 97 -19.93 22.02 -22.44
C ASN A 97 -20.88 23.04 -21.81
N ARG A 98 -21.44 22.72 -20.63
CA ARG A 98 -22.44 23.57 -19.95
C ARG A 98 -21.80 24.79 -19.27
N LEU A 99 -20.69 24.59 -18.56
CA LEU A 99 -20.04 25.61 -17.75
C LEU A 99 -18.88 26.29 -18.48
N GLN A 100 -18.48 25.77 -19.64
CA GLN A 100 -17.34 26.27 -20.41
C GLN A 100 -16.04 26.29 -19.60
N CYS A 101 -15.84 25.29 -18.74
CA CYS A 101 -14.63 25.16 -17.92
C CYS A 101 -13.65 24.15 -18.53
N ASN A 102 -12.41 24.16 -18.04
CA ASN A 102 -11.39 23.19 -18.38
C ASN A 102 -11.69 21.78 -17.83
N ALA A 103 -11.10 20.77 -18.48
CA ALA A 103 -11.36 19.36 -18.21
C ALA A 103 -10.98 18.91 -16.79
N GLU A 104 -9.88 19.44 -16.25
CA GLU A 104 -9.45 19.13 -14.88
C GLU A 104 -10.49 19.61 -13.86
N TRP A 105 -10.99 20.84 -14.06
CA TRP A 105 -12.00 21.42 -13.17
C TRP A 105 -13.32 20.66 -13.27
N ALA A 106 -13.78 20.35 -14.48
CA ALA A 106 -14.98 19.56 -14.69
C ALA A 106 -14.90 18.17 -14.02
N LEU A 107 -13.73 17.52 -14.09
CA LEU A 107 -13.49 16.24 -13.44
C LEU A 107 -13.46 16.37 -11.91
N LYS A 108 -12.81 17.43 -11.38
CA LYS A 108 -12.80 17.72 -9.94
C LYS A 108 -14.21 17.94 -9.40
N MET A 109 -15.02 18.74 -10.08
CA MET A 109 -16.42 18.97 -9.68
C MET A 109 -17.22 17.66 -9.62
N GLN A 110 -17.00 16.78 -10.60
CA GLN A 110 -17.68 15.49 -10.64
C GLN A 110 -17.19 14.55 -9.53
N ARG A 111 -15.89 14.54 -9.23
CA ARG A 111 -15.32 13.83 -8.08
C ARG A 111 -15.96 14.31 -6.79
N ASP A 112 -15.98 15.63 -6.55
CA ASP A 112 -16.54 16.21 -5.32
C ASP A 112 -18.01 15.84 -5.13
N ALA A 113 -18.77 15.84 -6.22
CA ALA A 113 -20.15 15.38 -6.21
C ALA A 113 -20.30 13.90 -5.84
N LEU A 114 -19.44 13.03 -6.39
CA LEU A 114 -19.44 11.60 -6.08
C LEU A 114 -19.00 11.34 -4.64
N VAL A 115 -17.92 11.97 -4.19
CA VAL A 115 -17.39 11.83 -2.83
C VAL A 115 -18.42 12.25 -1.78
N MET A 116 -19.13 13.36 -1.98
CA MET A 116 -20.21 13.78 -1.08
C MET A 116 -21.33 12.72 -0.94
N VAL A 117 -21.65 11.98 -2.00
CA VAL A 117 -22.64 10.90 -1.93
C VAL A 117 -22.14 9.78 -1.02
N PHE A 118 -20.85 9.43 -1.09
CA PHE A 118 -20.25 8.38 -0.25
C PHE A 118 -20.00 8.84 1.19
N GLU A 119 -19.74 10.13 1.44
CA GLU A 119 -19.55 10.66 2.81
C GLU A 119 -20.82 10.62 3.66
N VAL A 120 -21.99 10.77 3.03
CA VAL A 120 -23.30 10.74 3.70
C VAL A 120 -23.76 9.30 3.97
N MET A 121 -23.04 8.29 3.48
CA MET A 121 -23.34 6.88 3.72
C MET A 121 -22.69 6.39 5.02
N ASP A 122 -23.49 5.76 5.89
CA ASP A 122 -23.03 5.22 7.18
C ASP A 122 -22.21 3.93 7.05
N ASP A 123 -22.21 3.28 5.88
CA ASP A 123 -21.55 2.00 5.64
C ASP A 123 -20.01 2.18 5.48
N PRO A 124 -19.19 1.59 6.38
CA PRO A 124 -17.73 1.64 6.29
C PRO A 124 -17.17 1.06 4.99
N TYR A 125 -17.83 0.10 4.35
CA TYR A 125 -17.40 -0.49 3.08
C TYR A 125 -17.58 0.50 1.91
N LEU A 126 -18.66 1.27 1.92
CA LEU A 126 -18.91 2.29 0.90
C LEU A 126 -17.97 3.50 1.04
N LYS A 127 -17.43 3.73 2.25
CA LYS A 127 -16.37 4.73 2.47
C LYS A 127 -15.07 4.35 1.78
N THR A 128 -14.73 3.07 1.68
CA THR A 128 -13.53 2.62 0.94
C THR A 128 -13.63 2.90 -0.57
N ARG A 129 -14.84 2.91 -1.15
CA ARG A 129 -15.05 3.26 -2.57
C ARG A 129 -14.73 4.73 -2.89
N ARG A 130 -14.78 5.62 -1.89
CA ARG A 130 -14.31 7.00 -2.04
C ARG A 130 -12.85 7.00 -2.49
N ASP A 131 -12.03 6.19 -1.83
CA ASP A 131 -10.59 6.18 -2.07
C ASP A 131 -10.26 5.66 -3.48
N ASP A 132 -11.01 4.66 -3.96
CA ASP A 132 -10.91 4.17 -5.34
C ASP A 132 -11.26 5.25 -6.38
N ILE A 133 -12.33 6.02 -6.13
CA ILE A 133 -12.71 7.16 -7.00
C ILE A 133 -11.59 8.20 -7.01
N ASP A 134 -11.05 8.54 -5.84
CA ASP A 134 -9.94 9.47 -5.74
C ASP A 134 -8.71 8.97 -6.48
N HIS A 135 -8.40 7.66 -6.43
CA HIS A 135 -7.27 7.08 -7.16
C HIS A 135 -7.46 7.20 -8.67
N VAL A 136 -8.64 6.84 -9.18
CA VAL A 136 -8.95 6.94 -10.62
C VAL A 136 -8.95 8.38 -11.09
N VAL A 137 -9.60 9.29 -10.36
CA VAL A 137 -9.67 10.71 -10.70
C VAL A 137 -8.28 11.34 -10.67
N ASN A 138 -7.48 11.09 -9.64
CA ASN A 138 -6.12 11.63 -9.54
C ASN A 138 -5.23 11.13 -10.68
N ARG A 139 -5.38 9.87 -11.12
CA ARG A 139 -4.68 9.34 -12.29
C ARG A 139 -5.04 10.12 -13.55
N ILE A 140 -6.33 10.37 -13.81
CA ILE A 140 -6.77 11.15 -14.98
C ILE A 140 -6.30 12.60 -14.88
N GLN A 141 -6.40 13.23 -13.71
CA GLN A 141 -5.96 14.61 -13.48
C GLN A 141 -4.47 14.78 -13.74
N ARG A 142 -3.61 13.85 -13.29
CA ARG A 142 -2.16 13.89 -13.57
C ARG A 142 -1.87 13.88 -15.07
N ILE A 143 -2.56 13.00 -15.81
CA ILE A 143 -2.44 12.93 -17.28
C ILE A 143 -2.83 14.26 -17.93
N LEU A 144 -3.94 14.88 -17.49
CA LEU A 144 -4.43 16.15 -18.02
C LEU A 144 -3.45 17.30 -17.77
N LEU A 145 -2.84 17.34 -16.59
CA LEU A 145 -1.85 18.35 -16.20
C LEU A 145 -0.49 18.13 -16.87
N ASN A 146 -0.32 17.10 -17.70
CA ASN A 146 0.97 16.61 -18.18
C ASN A 146 1.98 16.40 -17.03
N HIS A 147 1.48 16.19 -15.81
CA HIS A 147 2.27 15.61 -14.75
C HIS A 147 2.47 14.17 -15.16
N ILE A 148 3.65 13.95 -15.73
CA ILE A 148 4.19 12.62 -15.94
C ILE A 148 4.04 11.94 -14.59
N GLU A 149 3.20 10.90 -14.52
CA GLU A 149 3.50 9.86 -13.55
C GLU A 149 4.94 9.51 -13.82
N HIS A 150 5.84 9.90 -12.93
CA HIS A 150 7.06 9.13 -12.78
C HIS A 150 6.52 7.72 -12.58
N PRO A 151 6.67 6.84 -13.57
CA PRO A 151 6.08 5.53 -13.47
C PRO A 151 6.60 4.97 -12.16
N HIS A 152 5.76 4.25 -11.41
CA HIS A 152 6.17 3.55 -10.19
C HIS A 152 7.47 2.73 -10.38
N HIS A 153 7.88 2.50 -11.63
CA HIS A 153 9.18 2.06 -12.11
C HIS A 153 10.43 2.85 -11.65
N ASP A 154 10.37 4.18 -11.46
CA ASP A 154 11.55 5.00 -11.13
C ASP A 154 11.72 5.18 -9.61
N LEU A 155 10.60 5.35 -8.88
CA LEU A 155 10.62 5.43 -7.41
C LEU A 155 11.04 4.12 -6.75
N SER A 156 10.65 2.99 -7.33
CA SER A 156 10.96 1.67 -6.79
C SER A 156 12.37 1.16 -7.09
N GLN A 157 13.03 1.64 -8.15
CA GLN A 157 14.48 1.44 -8.33
C GLN A 157 15.28 2.31 -7.35
N ARG A 158 14.79 3.51 -7.04
CA ARG A 158 15.41 4.45 -6.08
C ARG A 158 15.16 4.07 -4.61
N ALA A 159 14.15 3.23 -4.33
CA ALA A 159 13.76 2.83 -2.97
C ALA A 159 14.40 1.53 -2.47
N ARG A 160 15.25 0.85 -3.26
CA ARG A 160 15.97 -0.34 -2.81
C ARG A 160 16.91 0.01 -1.65
N GLY A 161 16.70 -0.61 -0.49
CA GLY A 161 17.38 -0.27 0.76
C GLY A 161 16.98 1.08 1.36
N GLY A 162 15.95 1.73 0.81
CA GLY A 162 15.44 3.02 1.26
C GLY A 162 14.27 2.88 2.25
N VAL A 163 13.93 3.98 2.89
CA VAL A 163 12.77 4.12 3.78
C VAL A 163 11.71 4.93 3.06
N VAL A 164 10.54 4.35 2.82
CA VAL A 164 9.44 5.03 2.12
C VAL A 164 8.62 5.83 3.12
N VAL A 165 8.41 7.12 2.82
CA VAL A 165 7.61 8.04 3.63
C VAL A 165 6.43 8.54 2.79
N THR A 166 5.20 8.35 3.24
CA THR A 166 3.99 8.76 2.51
C THR A 166 2.89 9.21 3.48
N ASN A 167 1.83 9.83 2.97
CA ASN A 167 0.62 10.09 3.73
C ASN A 167 -0.10 8.76 4.06
N GLU A 168 -0.36 7.99 3.01
CA GLU A 168 -1.01 6.68 3.08
C GLU A 168 -0.38 5.73 2.06
N LEU A 169 -0.41 4.43 2.36
CA LEU A 169 0.17 3.39 1.52
C LEU A 169 -0.88 2.29 1.27
N SER A 170 -1.11 1.95 0.00
CA SER A 170 -2.01 0.86 -0.39
C SER A 170 -1.32 -0.50 -0.20
N LEU A 171 -2.10 -1.58 -0.05
CA LEU A 171 -1.56 -2.95 0.06
C LEU A 171 -0.73 -3.33 -1.17
N ALA A 172 -1.20 -2.97 -2.37
CA ALA A 172 -0.51 -3.23 -3.63
C ALA A 172 0.84 -2.52 -3.70
N ASP A 173 0.90 -1.24 -3.28
CA ASP A 173 2.14 -0.48 -3.21
C ASP A 173 3.12 -1.14 -2.23
N MET A 174 2.63 -1.58 -1.07
CA MET A 174 3.46 -2.19 -0.02
C MET A 174 4.13 -3.47 -0.50
N LEU A 175 3.36 -4.36 -1.12
CA LEU A 175 3.86 -5.63 -1.63
C LEU A 175 4.87 -5.42 -2.76
N LEU A 176 4.54 -4.54 -3.72
CA LEU A 176 5.43 -4.22 -4.84
C LEU A 176 6.76 -3.63 -4.36
N MET A 177 6.70 -2.75 -3.36
CA MET A 177 7.88 -2.12 -2.75
C MET A 177 8.71 -3.11 -1.94
N HIS A 178 8.07 -4.03 -1.22
CA HIS A 178 8.75 -5.10 -0.50
C HIS A 178 9.56 -5.99 -1.45
N GLN A 179 8.95 -6.47 -2.54
CA GLN A 179 9.63 -7.29 -3.55
C GLN A 179 10.84 -6.60 -4.18
N ARG A 180 10.86 -5.26 -4.16
CA ARG A 180 11.96 -4.44 -4.68
C ARG A 180 13.00 -4.05 -3.62
N GLY A 181 12.83 -4.53 -2.39
CA GLY A 181 13.80 -4.43 -1.31
C GLY A 181 13.75 -3.12 -0.53
N VAL A 182 12.57 -2.54 -0.31
CA VAL A 182 12.38 -1.43 0.63
C VAL A 182 12.72 -1.87 2.07
N ALA A 183 13.43 -1.00 2.80
CA ALA A 183 13.93 -1.31 4.14
C ALA A 183 12.90 -1.02 5.25
N ALA A 184 12.06 0.02 5.09
CA ALA A 184 11.00 0.36 6.03
C ALA A 184 9.92 1.27 5.41
N PHE A 185 8.78 1.36 6.10
CA PHE A 185 7.66 2.23 5.75
C PHE A 185 7.29 3.19 6.88
N ILE A 186 6.98 4.43 6.52
CA ILE A 186 6.47 5.47 7.42
C ILE A 186 5.23 6.09 6.77
N THR A 187 4.09 6.05 7.47
CA THR A 187 2.87 6.72 7.03
C THR A 187 2.42 7.81 8.01
N GLU A 188 1.95 8.95 7.49
CA GLU A 188 1.37 10.02 8.31
C GLU A 188 -0.01 9.62 8.85
N ASP A 189 -0.77 8.86 8.07
CA ASP A 189 -2.10 8.35 8.38
C ASP A 189 -2.09 6.83 8.61
N GLY A 190 -3.13 6.33 9.26
CA GLY A 190 -3.33 4.90 9.51
C GLY A 190 -3.38 4.52 10.99
N ALA A 191 -4.10 3.44 11.28
CA ALA A 191 -4.26 2.91 12.63
C ALA A 191 -3.38 1.68 12.85
N ALA A 192 -3.01 1.41 14.10
CA ALA A 192 -2.18 0.24 14.44
C ALA A 192 -2.81 -1.10 14.02
N ASN A 193 -4.14 -1.13 13.91
CA ASN A 193 -4.93 -2.30 13.54
C ASN A 193 -5.45 -2.24 12.09
N SER A 194 -4.93 -1.34 11.25
CA SER A 194 -5.32 -1.27 9.84
C SER A 194 -4.78 -2.48 9.04
N HIS A 195 -5.39 -2.77 7.89
CA HIS A 195 -4.93 -3.84 7.00
C HIS A 195 -3.48 -3.64 6.54
N THR A 196 -3.07 -2.39 6.26
CA THR A 196 -1.68 -2.06 5.93
C THR A 196 -0.73 -2.35 7.09
N ALA A 197 -1.16 -2.11 8.33
CA ALA A 197 -0.39 -2.39 9.53
C ALA A 197 -0.26 -3.90 9.83
N ILE A 198 -1.27 -4.69 9.48
CA ILE A 198 -1.22 -6.16 9.56
C ILE A 198 -0.26 -6.71 8.51
N LEU A 199 -0.42 -6.29 7.24
CA LEU A 199 0.46 -6.72 6.15
C LEU A 199 1.93 -6.39 6.44
N ALA A 200 2.21 -5.21 6.98
CA ALA A 200 3.57 -4.82 7.38
C ALA A 200 4.24 -5.82 8.35
N ARG A 201 3.44 -6.38 9.29
CA ARG A 201 3.91 -7.37 10.27
C ARG A 201 4.18 -8.70 9.60
N SER A 202 3.26 -9.15 8.76
CA SER A 202 3.40 -10.43 8.04
C SER A 202 4.61 -10.42 7.11
N LEU A 203 4.91 -9.28 6.48
CA LEU A 203 6.11 -9.11 5.65
C LEU A 203 7.42 -8.94 6.47
N GLY A 204 7.34 -8.78 7.79
CA GLY A 204 8.51 -8.61 8.66
C GLY A 204 9.31 -7.32 8.42
N ILE A 205 8.72 -6.32 7.77
CA ILE A 205 9.38 -5.05 7.44
C ILE A 205 9.07 -4.03 8.53
N PRO A 206 10.07 -3.34 9.12
CA PRO A 206 9.83 -2.26 10.06
C PRO A 206 8.89 -1.20 9.48
N ALA A 207 7.82 -0.90 10.20
CA ALA A 207 6.80 0.03 9.73
C ALA A 207 6.19 0.84 10.86
N LEU A 208 6.01 2.14 10.61
CA LEU A 208 5.38 3.09 11.53
C LEU A 208 4.19 3.76 10.84
N VAL A 209 3.11 3.94 11.59
CA VAL A 209 1.91 4.65 11.16
C VAL A 209 1.61 5.81 12.11
N GLY A 210 0.90 6.83 11.63
CA GLY A 210 0.55 7.98 12.46
C GLY A 210 1.73 8.90 12.77
N VAL A 211 2.77 8.92 11.92
CA VAL A 211 3.90 9.87 12.06
C VAL A 211 3.49 11.19 11.40
N HIS A 212 2.68 11.98 12.11
CA HIS A 212 2.09 13.19 11.56
C HIS A 212 3.16 14.18 11.04
N ASN A 213 2.93 14.73 9.86
CA ASN A 213 3.82 15.68 9.17
C ASN A 213 5.21 15.13 8.79
N ALA A 214 5.41 13.80 8.76
CA ALA A 214 6.65 13.19 8.28
C ALA A 214 7.06 13.69 6.88
N CYS A 215 6.13 13.75 5.93
CA CYS A 215 6.37 14.23 4.56
C CYS A 215 6.80 15.71 4.53
N ARG A 216 6.44 16.49 5.56
CA ARG A 216 6.80 17.92 5.67
C ARG A 216 8.19 18.12 6.28
N TYR A 217 8.55 17.32 7.28
CA TYR A 217 9.78 17.53 8.05
C TYR A 217 10.97 16.70 7.55
N LEU A 218 10.73 15.57 6.89
CA LEU A 218 11.78 14.74 6.30
C LEU A 218 12.13 15.26 4.90
N SER A 219 13.36 15.03 4.46
CA SER A 219 13.84 15.42 3.14
C SER A 219 14.16 14.22 2.24
N GLN A 220 13.98 14.36 0.93
CA GLN A 220 14.34 13.31 -0.04
C GLN A 220 15.83 12.95 0.08
N ASN A 221 16.13 11.65 0.06
CA ASN A 221 17.45 11.03 0.19
C ASN A 221 18.19 11.29 1.52
N GLU A 222 17.53 11.88 2.51
CA GLU A 222 18.10 12.06 3.85
C GLU A 222 18.27 10.70 4.54
N PRO A 223 19.38 10.43 5.25
CA PRO A 223 19.54 9.19 6.00
C PRO A 223 18.54 9.12 7.16
N LEU A 224 17.79 8.03 7.23
CA LEU A 224 16.82 7.75 8.29
C LEU A 224 17.20 6.48 9.05
N VAL A 225 16.98 6.52 10.35
CA VAL A 225 16.81 5.34 11.19
C VAL A 225 15.34 5.20 11.52
N VAL A 226 14.80 4.00 11.35
CA VAL A 226 13.43 3.65 11.72
C VAL A 226 13.48 2.55 12.77
N ASP A 227 12.90 2.82 13.93
CA ASP A 227 12.74 1.87 15.02
C ASP A 227 11.26 1.54 15.20
N GLY A 228 10.86 0.39 14.67
CA GLY A 228 9.50 -0.12 14.77
C GLY A 228 9.13 -0.64 16.17
N ARG A 229 10.10 -0.81 17.07
CA ARG A 229 9.85 -1.26 18.46
C ARG A 229 9.40 -0.09 19.33
N TYR A 230 10.07 1.06 19.21
CA TYR A 230 9.73 2.26 19.97
C TYR A 230 8.85 3.23 19.18
N GLY A 231 8.61 2.98 17.89
CA GLY A 231 7.80 3.87 17.05
C GLY A 231 8.51 5.18 16.76
N VAL A 232 9.82 5.14 16.54
CA VAL A 232 10.67 6.32 16.39
C VAL A 232 11.30 6.37 14.99
N VAL A 233 11.37 7.57 14.42
CA VAL A 233 12.17 7.89 13.23
C VAL A 233 13.21 8.93 13.62
N ILE A 234 14.46 8.71 13.24
CA ILE A 234 15.55 9.68 13.41
C ILE A 234 16.05 10.07 12.03
N ALA A 235 15.91 11.35 11.70
CA ALA A 235 16.42 11.94 10.46
C ALA A 235 17.76 12.60 10.69
N SER A 236 18.69 12.39 9.76
CA SER A 236 20.08 12.83 9.89
C SER A 236 20.71 12.42 11.24
N PRO A 237 20.72 11.11 11.57
CA PRO A 237 21.34 10.62 12.80
C PRO A 237 22.83 11.02 12.82
N ASP A 238 23.34 11.33 14.00
CA ASP A 238 24.77 11.48 14.20
C ASP A 238 25.47 10.10 14.18
N GLU A 239 26.81 10.11 14.17
CA GLU A 239 27.60 8.89 14.11
C GLU A 239 27.35 7.97 15.32
N ASP A 240 27.12 8.55 16.51
CA ASP A 240 26.86 7.80 17.73
C ASP A 240 25.52 7.05 17.64
N ALA A 241 24.45 7.73 17.21
CA ALA A 241 23.15 7.10 16.98
C ALA A 241 23.24 6.04 15.87
N LEU A 242 23.95 6.32 14.78
CA LEU A 242 24.11 5.37 13.69
C LEU A 242 24.81 4.09 14.15
N HIS A 243 25.91 4.21 14.90
CA HIS A 243 26.62 3.06 15.46
C HIS A 243 25.75 2.26 16.45
N PHE A 244 24.99 2.95 17.30
CA PHE A 244 24.07 2.31 18.23
C PHE A 244 23.05 1.43 17.48
N TYR A 245 22.39 1.98 16.46
CA TYR A 245 21.37 1.26 15.71
C TYR A 245 21.95 0.15 14.80
N GLN A 246 23.14 0.35 14.25
CA GLN A 246 23.87 -0.73 13.57
C GLN A 246 24.17 -1.89 14.51
N HIS A 247 24.57 -1.61 15.75
CA HIS A 247 24.77 -2.64 16.76
C HIS A 247 23.45 -3.34 17.13
N CYS A 248 22.34 -2.60 17.23
CA CYS A 248 21.01 -3.19 17.42
C CYS A 248 20.64 -4.16 16.28
N ILE A 249 20.83 -3.76 15.02
CA ILE A 249 20.59 -4.62 13.84
C ILE A 249 21.46 -5.87 13.91
N ALA A 250 22.75 -5.73 14.18
CA ALA A 250 23.68 -6.85 14.27
C ALA A 250 23.31 -7.82 15.40
N HIS A 251 22.91 -7.28 16.56
CA HIS A 251 22.45 -8.07 17.70
C HIS A 251 21.16 -8.83 17.38
N ASP A 252 20.17 -8.18 16.75
CA ASP A 252 18.93 -8.84 16.34
C ASP A 252 19.17 -9.93 15.30
N HIS A 253 20.06 -9.68 14.33
CA HIS A 253 20.46 -10.69 13.36
C HIS A 253 21.16 -11.89 14.04
N ALA A 254 22.12 -11.64 14.94
CA ALA A 254 22.79 -12.68 15.70
C ALA A 254 21.80 -13.48 16.57
N ARG A 255 20.80 -12.81 17.16
CA ARG A 255 19.73 -13.45 17.92
C ARG A 255 18.88 -14.36 17.02
N LEU A 256 18.49 -13.90 15.83
CA LEU A 256 17.75 -14.71 14.86
C LEU A 256 18.57 -15.93 14.41
N THR A 257 19.84 -15.77 14.07
CA THR A 257 20.74 -16.89 13.74
C THR A 257 20.93 -17.85 14.91
N ALA A 258 20.98 -17.36 16.15
CA ALA A 258 21.02 -18.24 17.32
C ALA A 258 19.71 -19.02 17.51
N LEU A 259 18.57 -18.42 17.18
CA LEU A 259 17.26 -19.08 17.23
C LEU A 259 17.12 -20.20 16.19
N GLU A 260 17.77 -20.09 15.03
CA GLU A 260 17.78 -21.17 14.02
C GLU A 260 18.34 -22.49 14.55
N ARG A 261 19.20 -22.45 15.58
CA ARG A 261 19.75 -23.65 16.22
C ARG A 261 18.71 -24.47 16.98
N PHE A 262 17.54 -23.89 17.23
CA PHE A 262 16.42 -24.58 17.90
C PHE A 262 15.46 -25.24 16.90
N LYS A 263 15.65 -25.05 15.59
CA LYS A 263 14.90 -25.81 14.58
C LYS A 263 15.12 -27.32 14.78
N GLY A 264 14.03 -28.08 14.70
CA GLY A 264 13.99 -29.53 14.92
C GLY A 264 14.09 -29.97 16.38
N LEU A 265 14.19 -29.07 17.36
CA LEU A 265 14.16 -29.42 18.79
C LEU A 265 12.72 -29.42 19.30
N PRO A 266 12.35 -30.38 20.18
CA PRO A 266 11.02 -30.39 20.77
C PRO A 266 10.85 -29.21 21.72
N ALA A 267 9.66 -28.63 21.74
CA ALA A 267 9.32 -27.51 22.62
C ALA A 267 8.98 -28.01 24.04
N ILE A 268 10.03 -28.25 24.83
CA ILE A 268 9.92 -28.76 26.21
C ILE A 268 10.46 -27.72 27.20
N THR A 269 9.66 -27.43 28.22
CA THR A 269 10.02 -26.56 29.34
C THR A 269 11.13 -27.18 30.21
N LYS A 270 11.78 -26.37 31.06
CA LYS A 270 12.90 -26.84 31.91
C LYS A 270 12.50 -27.93 32.92
N ASP A 271 11.23 -27.99 33.27
CA ASP A 271 10.60 -28.96 34.17
C ASP A 271 9.92 -30.14 33.42
N GLY A 272 10.12 -30.23 32.10
CA GLY A 272 9.75 -31.40 31.30
C GLY A 272 8.34 -31.39 30.73
N HIS A 273 7.60 -30.28 30.82
CA HIS A 273 6.30 -30.14 30.17
C HIS A 273 6.47 -29.79 28.68
N GLU A 274 5.89 -30.61 27.81
CA GLU A 274 5.86 -30.42 26.36
C GLU A 274 4.72 -29.46 25.97
N VAL A 275 5.03 -28.50 25.10
CA VAL A 275 4.06 -27.56 24.53
C VAL A 275 4.11 -27.65 23.01
N ARG A 276 2.98 -27.35 22.34
CA ARG A 276 2.96 -27.29 20.87
C ARG A 276 3.12 -25.85 20.41
N LEU A 277 4.01 -25.63 19.46
CA LEU A 277 4.22 -24.36 18.79
C LEU A 277 3.58 -24.41 17.42
N MET A 278 2.40 -23.78 17.31
CA MET A 278 1.63 -23.73 16.07
C MET A 278 1.71 -22.34 15.44
N VAL A 279 1.59 -22.27 14.13
CA VAL A 279 1.61 -21.00 13.37
C VAL A 279 0.22 -20.41 13.24
N ASN A 280 0.18 -19.08 13.20
CA ASN A 280 -0.98 -18.33 12.78
C ASN A 280 -0.75 -17.87 11.34
N LEU A 281 -1.62 -18.27 10.44
CA LEU A 281 -1.54 -17.95 9.03
C LEU A 281 -2.67 -16.99 8.65
N ASP A 282 -2.30 -15.97 7.88
CA ASP A 282 -3.17 -14.96 7.32
C ASP A 282 -3.37 -15.22 5.80
N LEU A 283 -2.38 -15.80 5.13
CA LEU A 283 -2.38 -16.08 3.69
C LEU A 283 -1.94 -17.52 3.40
N VAL A 284 -2.41 -18.08 2.28
CA VAL A 284 -2.07 -19.46 1.87
C VAL A 284 -0.60 -19.55 1.44
N GLU A 285 -0.06 -18.47 0.88
CA GLU A 285 1.32 -18.36 0.43
C GLU A 285 2.32 -18.41 1.61
N GLU A 286 1.85 -18.18 2.83
CA GLU A 286 2.68 -18.29 4.04
C GLU A 286 2.97 -19.75 4.42
N ILE A 287 2.28 -20.73 3.83
CA ILE A 287 2.49 -22.16 4.11
C ILE A 287 3.94 -22.56 3.89
N ASP A 288 4.56 -22.17 2.78
CA ASP A 288 5.94 -22.54 2.45
C ASP A 288 6.92 -21.95 3.47
N THR A 289 6.67 -20.71 3.89
CA THR A 289 7.48 -20.00 4.87
C THR A 289 7.30 -20.60 6.26
N ALA A 290 6.07 -20.96 6.63
CA ALA A 290 5.74 -21.59 7.91
C ALA A 290 6.29 -23.01 8.04
N SER A 291 6.30 -23.76 6.93
CA SER A 291 6.90 -25.09 6.85
C SER A 291 8.41 -25.03 7.12
N ALA A 292 9.06 -23.92 6.77
CA ALA A 292 10.49 -23.70 7.06
C ALA A 292 10.80 -23.43 8.55
N PHE A 293 9.80 -23.26 9.42
CA PHE A 293 9.96 -22.95 10.85
C PHE A 293 9.70 -24.14 11.80
N ASP A 294 9.58 -25.37 11.30
CA ASP A 294 9.31 -26.59 12.10
C ASP A 294 8.12 -26.43 13.07
N ALA A 295 7.04 -25.80 12.60
CA ALA A 295 5.83 -25.67 13.39
C ALA A 295 5.11 -27.02 13.54
N ASP A 296 4.52 -27.26 14.72
CA ASP A 296 3.74 -28.48 15.01
C ASP A 296 2.39 -28.53 14.25
N GLY A 297 2.06 -27.47 13.51
CA GLY A 297 0.85 -27.33 12.73
C GLY A 297 0.34 -25.89 12.68
N ILE A 298 -0.87 -25.72 12.15
CA ILE A 298 -1.58 -24.44 12.08
C ILE A 298 -2.52 -24.33 13.28
N GLY A 299 -2.31 -23.32 14.12
CA GLY A 299 -3.11 -23.06 15.31
C GLY A 299 -4.26 -22.10 15.04
N LEU A 300 -4.09 -21.23 14.05
CA LEU A 300 -5.10 -20.29 13.60
C LEU A 300 -4.89 -20.04 12.10
N TYR A 301 -5.94 -20.21 11.32
CA TYR A 301 -6.01 -19.67 9.96
C TYR A 301 -7.09 -18.60 9.94
N ARG A 302 -6.71 -17.37 9.61
CA ARG A 302 -7.65 -16.24 9.55
C ARG A 302 -8.41 -16.28 8.23
N THR A 303 -9.63 -16.81 8.28
CA THR A 303 -10.48 -16.91 7.09
C THR A 303 -11.03 -15.56 6.67
N GLU A 304 -11.06 -14.56 7.55
CA GLU A 304 -11.60 -13.23 7.24
C GLU A 304 -10.91 -12.61 6.02
N ILE A 305 -9.60 -12.86 5.87
CA ILE A 305 -8.81 -12.35 4.75
C ILE A 305 -9.35 -12.88 3.41
N LEU A 306 -9.88 -14.11 3.39
CA LEU A 306 -10.55 -14.69 2.21
C LEU A 306 -11.80 -13.92 1.79
N PHE A 307 -12.46 -13.24 2.72
CA PHE A 307 -13.68 -12.48 2.46
C PHE A 307 -13.40 -10.98 2.23
N MET A 308 -12.19 -10.51 2.50
CA MET A 308 -11.83 -9.10 2.42
C MET A 308 -11.34 -8.70 1.02
N ASN A 309 -11.63 -7.47 0.59
CA ASN A 309 -11.24 -6.90 -0.71
C ASN A 309 -11.75 -7.67 -1.95
N ARG A 310 -12.97 -8.23 -1.86
CA ARG A 310 -13.64 -8.93 -2.96
C ARG A 310 -14.99 -8.33 -3.28
N THR A 311 -15.42 -8.44 -4.53
CA THR A 311 -16.76 -8.02 -4.99
C THR A 311 -17.83 -9.08 -4.75
N GLU A 312 -17.44 -10.35 -4.68
CA GLU A 312 -18.33 -11.48 -4.43
C GLU A 312 -17.76 -12.34 -3.29
N LEU A 313 -18.65 -12.95 -2.51
CA LEU A 313 -18.24 -13.86 -1.45
C LEU A 313 -17.52 -15.07 -2.08
N PRO A 314 -16.41 -15.55 -1.49
CA PRO A 314 -15.76 -16.77 -1.95
C PRO A 314 -16.77 -17.91 -1.95
N ASP A 315 -16.90 -18.58 -3.08
CA ASP A 315 -17.79 -19.73 -3.20
C ASP A 315 -17.27 -20.92 -2.39
N GLU A 316 -18.11 -21.95 -2.26
CA GLU A 316 -17.76 -23.15 -1.50
C GLU A 316 -16.52 -23.85 -2.09
N GLU A 317 -16.36 -23.85 -3.41
CA GLU A 317 -15.28 -24.58 -4.08
C GLU A 317 -13.93 -23.88 -3.89
N GLU A 318 -13.91 -22.55 -3.91
CA GLU A 318 -12.72 -21.74 -3.61
C GLU A 318 -12.29 -21.93 -2.16
N GLN A 319 -13.26 -21.83 -1.23
CA GLN A 319 -13.03 -22.11 0.20
C GLN A 319 -12.46 -23.51 0.39
N TYR A 320 -13.11 -24.51 -0.22
CA TYR A 320 -12.67 -25.89 -0.17
C TYR A 320 -11.25 -26.08 -0.70
N SER A 321 -10.92 -25.49 -1.85
CA SER A 321 -9.58 -25.55 -2.44
C SER A 321 -8.50 -25.04 -1.49
N ILE A 322 -8.76 -23.91 -0.84
CA ILE A 322 -7.82 -23.28 0.10
C ILE A 322 -7.70 -24.10 1.39
N TYR A 323 -8.81 -24.50 2.00
CA TYR A 323 -8.79 -25.31 3.21
C TYR A 323 -8.16 -26.68 2.95
N ALA A 324 -8.43 -27.29 1.79
CA ALA A 324 -7.81 -28.56 1.40
C ALA A 324 -6.30 -28.41 1.20
N LYS A 325 -5.81 -27.29 0.68
CA LYS A 325 -4.36 -27.02 0.60
C LYS A 325 -3.74 -26.90 1.98
N LEU A 326 -4.34 -26.13 2.89
CA LEU A 326 -3.86 -25.95 4.27
C LEU A 326 -3.77 -27.28 5.01
N VAL A 327 -4.80 -28.12 4.92
CA VAL A 327 -4.85 -29.44 5.56
C VAL A 327 -3.89 -30.45 4.92
N ARG A 328 -3.52 -30.29 3.65
CA ARG A 328 -2.55 -31.18 2.98
C ARG A 328 -1.10 -30.76 3.22
N ALA A 329 -0.86 -29.52 3.64
CA ALA A 329 0.48 -28.99 3.80
C ALA A 329 1.14 -29.33 5.15
N PHE A 330 0.33 -29.66 6.17
CA PHE A 330 0.75 -30.07 7.52
C PHE A 330 0.10 -31.41 7.87
#